data_AF-A0A222N0A3-F1
#
_entry.id   AF-A0A222N0A3-F1
#
_cell.length_a   1.000
_cell.length_b   1.000
_cell.length_c   1.000
_cell.angle_alpha   90.00
_cell.angle_beta   90.00
_cell.angle_gamma   90.00
#
_symmetry.space_group_name_H-M   'P 1'
#
loop_
_entity.id
_entity.type
_entity.pdbx_description
1 polymer ?
#
loop_
_entity_poly.entity_id
_entity_poly.type
_entity_poly.pdbx_seq_one_letter_code
_entity_poly.pdbx_strand_id
1 'polypeptide(L)'
;MMNELSLEEEKHFARLCNMAFNFARNNEAENLKIMIEAGLSVNLKTHKGDTLLMLAAYNNSYKTAQMLLEKGARVDEKNDRGQTPLAGVCFKGYLPMCKLLVENGANIDENNGLGMTPFSFAVMFGRKNIARYLMLHSKRSLLKKISFFILSIFKRS
;
A
#
# COMPACT_ATOMS: atom_id res chain seq x y z
N MET A 1 36.68 6.53 13.07
CA MET A 1 36.50 5.07 13.05
C MET A 1 35.01 4.82 12.99
N MET A 2 34.50 4.26 11.90
CA MET A 2 33.14 3.72 11.86
C MET A 2 33.12 2.50 12.78
N ASN A 3 32.25 2.49 13.79
CA ASN A 3 31.96 1.29 14.56
C ASN A 3 31.26 0.30 13.63
N GLU A 4 32.00 -0.68 13.12
CA GLU A 4 31.40 -1.86 12.51
C GLU A 4 30.74 -2.68 13.64
N LEU A 5 29.49 -3.08 13.42
CA LEU A 5 28.76 -3.95 14.33
C LEU A 5 29.45 -5.31 14.39
N SER A 6 29.48 -5.94 15.56
CA SER A 6 29.90 -7.33 15.66
C SER A 6 28.92 -8.23 14.91
N LEU A 7 29.40 -9.38 14.43
CA LEU A 7 28.59 -10.37 13.71
C LEU A 7 27.34 -10.80 14.52
N GLU A 8 27.44 -10.84 15.85
CA GLU A 8 26.30 -11.19 16.71
C GLU A 8 25.26 -10.08 16.80
N GLU A 9 25.68 -8.81 16.81
CA GLU A 9 24.78 -7.66 16.75
C GLU A 9 24.06 -7.58 15.39
N GLU A 10 24.75 -7.86 14.29
CA GLU A 10 24.14 -7.94 12.95
C GLU A 10 23.08 -9.05 12.89
N LYS A 11 23.40 -10.25 13.39
CA LYS A 11 22.44 -11.37 13.47
C LYS A 11 21.26 -11.01 14.35
N HIS A 12 21.48 -10.34 15.47
CA HIS A 12 20.42 -9.90 16.36
C HIS A 12 19.49 -8.90 15.67
N PHE A 13 20.05 -7.90 14.99
CA PHE A 13 19.26 -6.93 14.23
C PHE A 13 18.46 -7.58 13.08
N ALA A 14 19.06 -8.54 12.38
CA ALA A 14 18.36 -9.31 11.34
C ALA A 14 17.17 -10.11 11.91
N ARG A 15 17.31 -10.70 13.11
CA ARG A 15 16.20 -11.38 13.80
C ARG A 15 15.08 -10.40 14.14
N LEU A 16 15.40 -9.20 14.63
CA LEU A 16 14.39 -8.16 14.92
C LEU A 16 13.65 -7.73 13.65
N CYS A 17 14.37 -7.49 12.54
CA CYS A 17 13.73 -7.17 11.26
C CYS A 17 12.75 -8.28 10.82
N ASN A 18 13.17 -9.54 10.94
CA ASN A 18 12.32 -10.69 10.62
C ASN A 18 11.08 -10.79 11.51
N MET A 19 11.19 -10.50 12.81
CA MET A 19 10.04 -10.41 13.72
C MET A 19 9.07 -9.32 13.25
N ALA A 20 9.57 -8.12 12.95
CA ALA A 20 8.75 -7.01 12.46
C ALA A 20 8.01 -7.35 11.16
N PHE A 21 8.68 -8.03 10.23
CA PHE A 21 8.02 -8.51 9.00
C PHE A 21 6.93 -9.53 9.29
N ASN A 22 7.12 -10.43 10.25
CA ASN A 22 6.08 -11.40 10.63
C ASN A 22 4.89 -10.72 11.31
N PHE A 23 5.14 -9.78 12.23
CA PHE A 23 4.08 -9.00 12.86
C PHE A 23 3.26 -8.20 11.84
N ALA A 24 3.93 -7.62 10.84
CA ALA A 24 3.27 -6.94 9.73
C ALA A 24 2.33 -7.88 8.95
N ARG A 25 2.75 -9.13 8.66
CA ARG A 25 1.96 -10.12 7.92
C ARG A 25 0.82 -10.73 8.75
N ASN A 26 0.99 -10.85 10.06
CA ASN A 26 0.08 -11.59 10.93
C ASN A 26 -0.93 -10.70 11.68
N ASN A 27 -1.00 -9.41 11.33
CA ASN A 27 -1.92 -8.46 11.97
C ASN A 27 -1.63 -8.23 13.47
N GLU A 28 -0.36 -8.31 13.87
CA GLU A 28 0.11 -8.08 15.25
C GLU A 28 0.53 -6.61 15.41
N ALA A 29 -0.44 -5.71 15.35
CA ALA A 29 -0.22 -4.26 15.33
C ALA A 29 0.50 -3.76 16.59
N GLU A 30 0.14 -4.28 17.75
CA GLU A 30 0.67 -3.86 19.05
C GLU A 30 2.16 -4.21 19.19
N ASN A 31 2.53 -5.46 18.83
CA ASN A 31 3.93 -5.91 18.85
C ASN A 31 4.79 -5.09 17.89
N LEU A 32 4.30 -4.87 16.66
CA LEU A 32 5.02 -4.06 15.68
C LEU A 32 5.14 -2.59 16.12
N LYS A 33 4.09 -2.04 16.74
CA LYS A 33 4.08 -0.66 17.25
C LYS A 33 5.14 -0.45 18.32
N ILE A 34 5.31 -1.39 19.24
CA ILE A 34 6.37 -1.35 20.26
C ILE A 34 7.75 -1.28 19.60
N MET A 35 8.00 -2.08 18.56
CA MET A 35 9.28 -2.06 17.84
C MET A 35 9.53 -0.71 17.14
N ILE A 36 8.49 -0.12 16.53
CA ILE A 36 8.57 1.20 15.90
C ILE A 36 8.84 2.29 16.93
N GLU A 37 8.18 2.24 18.09
CA GLU A 37 8.39 3.17 19.20
C GLU A 37 9.78 3.02 19.84
N ALA A 38 10.36 1.82 19.77
CA ALA A 38 11.76 1.56 20.14
C ALA A 38 12.79 1.99 19.07
N GLY A 39 12.34 2.62 17.97
CA GLY A 39 13.22 3.20 16.94
C GLY A 39 13.31 2.41 15.64
N LEU A 40 12.56 1.32 15.46
CA LEU A 40 12.49 0.64 14.17
C LEU A 40 11.82 1.55 13.14
N SER A 41 12.41 1.67 11.95
CA SER A 41 11.81 2.46 10.87
C SER A 41 10.44 1.92 10.46
N VAL A 42 9.42 2.78 10.48
CA VAL A 42 8.07 2.46 9.96
C VAL A 42 8.08 2.09 8.47
N ASN A 43 9.10 2.56 7.73
CA ASN A 43 9.31 2.27 6.32
C ASN A 43 10.37 1.18 6.09
N LEU A 44 10.64 0.32 7.10
CA LEU A 44 11.55 -0.82 6.97
C LEU A 44 11.17 -1.68 5.76
N LYS A 45 12.18 -2.08 4.99
CA LYS A 45 12.03 -2.89 3.79
C LYS A 45 12.66 -4.26 3.94
N THR A 46 12.04 -5.26 3.33
CA THR A 46 12.67 -6.55 3.09
C THR A 46 13.75 -6.44 2.01
N HIS A 47 14.50 -7.52 1.78
CA HIS A 47 15.46 -7.63 0.69
C HIS A 47 14.84 -7.55 -0.72
N LYS A 48 13.51 -7.56 -0.85
CA LYS A 48 12.78 -7.36 -2.12
C LYS A 48 12.19 -5.94 -2.26
N GLY A 49 12.54 -5.06 -1.33
CA GLY A 49 11.99 -3.71 -1.26
C GLY A 49 10.57 -3.62 -0.67
N ASP A 50 9.94 -4.73 -0.29
CA ASP A 50 8.60 -4.71 0.31
C ASP A 50 8.63 -4.00 1.67
N THR A 51 7.83 -2.94 1.84
CA THR A 51 7.69 -2.23 3.13
C THR A 51 6.81 -3.00 4.10
N LEU A 52 6.87 -2.65 5.39
CA LEU A 52 5.92 -3.16 6.39
C LEU A 52 4.45 -2.97 5.96
N LEU A 53 4.13 -1.83 5.36
CA LEU A 53 2.79 -1.55 4.85
C LEU A 53 2.39 -2.49 3.71
N MET A 54 3.31 -2.80 2.78
CA MET A 54 3.04 -3.80 1.73
C MET A 54 2.79 -5.18 2.32
N LEU A 55 3.60 -5.61 3.28
CA LEU A 55 3.43 -6.91 3.94
C LEU A 55 2.05 -7.00 4.62
N ALA A 56 1.64 -5.96 5.35
CA ALA A 56 0.31 -5.90 5.97
C ALA A 56 -0.81 -5.89 4.91
N ALA A 57 -0.67 -5.06 3.88
CA ALA A 57 -1.66 -4.93 2.81
C ALA A 57 -1.86 -6.24 2.02
N TYR A 58 -0.78 -6.95 1.68
CA TYR A 58 -0.81 -8.18 0.90
C TYR A 58 -1.37 -9.39 1.67
N ASN A 59 -1.37 -9.31 3.01
CA ASN A 59 -1.92 -10.33 3.91
C ASN A 59 -3.24 -9.91 4.56
N ASN A 60 -3.83 -8.78 4.14
CA ASN A 60 -5.06 -8.24 4.69
C ASN A 60 -5.00 -7.97 6.21
N SER A 61 -3.83 -7.63 6.73
CA SER A 61 -3.57 -7.28 8.12
C SER A 61 -4.02 -5.86 8.41
N TYR A 62 -5.35 -5.66 8.44
CA TYR A 62 -5.98 -4.33 8.44
C TYR A 62 -5.56 -3.45 9.61
N LYS A 63 -5.56 -3.98 10.84
CA LYS A 63 -5.19 -3.21 12.04
C LYS A 63 -3.73 -2.75 11.95
N THR A 64 -2.85 -3.62 11.48
CA THR A 64 -1.44 -3.28 11.30
C THR A 64 -1.23 -2.27 10.19
N ALA A 65 -1.91 -2.39 9.05
CA ALA A 65 -1.84 -1.41 7.98
C ALA A 65 -2.32 -0.02 8.45
N GLN A 66 -3.43 0.03 9.18
CA GLN A 66 -3.95 1.27 9.76
C GLN A 66 -2.94 1.91 10.72
N MET A 67 -2.41 1.13 11.68
CA MET A 67 -1.40 1.62 12.62
C MET A 67 -0.14 2.14 11.90
N LEU A 68 0.32 1.43 10.87
CA LEU A 68 1.49 1.86 10.09
C LEU A 68 1.25 3.21 9.39
N LEU A 69 0.06 3.41 8.81
CA LEU A 69 -0.33 4.69 8.19
C LEU A 69 -0.40 5.82 9.23
N GLU A 70 -0.98 5.56 10.40
CA GLU A 70 -1.01 6.50 11.52
C GLU A 70 0.39 6.88 12.02
N LYS A 71 1.36 5.95 11.92
CA LYS A 71 2.77 6.18 12.24
C LYS A 71 3.59 6.77 11.07
N GLY A 72 2.94 7.17 9.98
CA GLY A 72 3.60 7.85 8.86
C GLY A 72 4.27 6.92 7.84
N ALA A 73 3.78 5.68 7.70
CA ALA A 73 4.19 4.83 6.59
C ALA A 73 3.89 5.50 5.24
N ARG A 74 4.85 5.44 4.33
CA ARG A 74 4.70 5.98 2.97
C ARG A 74 3.79 5.08 2.15
N VAL A 75 2.60 5.58 1.84
CA VAL A 75 1.52 4.81 1.21
C VAL A 75 1.84 4.35 -0.23
N ASP A 76 2.68 5.08 -0.96
CA ASP A 76 3.01 4.83 -2.38
C ASP A 76 4.47 4.41 -2.61
N GLU A 77 5.20 3.99 -1.57
CA GLU A 77 6.51 3.36 -1.74
C GLU A 77 6.41 2.21 -2.76
N LYS A 78 7.47 2.04 -3.55
CA LYS A 78 7.59 0.94 -4.52
C LYS A 78 8.61 -0.08 -4.03
N ASN A 79 8.27 -1.36 -4.22
CA ASN A 79 9.24 -2.44 -4.07
C ASN A 79 10.10 -2.56 -5.33
N ASP A 80 11.02 -3.53 -5.35
CA ASP A 80 11.97 -3.69 -6.46
C ASP A 80 11.29 -4.09 -7.78
N ARG A 81 10.00 -4.47 -7.74
CA ARG A 81 9.17 -4.76 -8.90
C ARG A 81 8.30 -3.57 -9.34
N GLY A 82 8.50 -2.40 -8.74
CA GLY A 82 7.70 -1.21 -9.00
C GLY A 82 6.27 -1.28 -8.46
N GLN A 83 5.94 -2.25 -7.60
CA GLN A 83 4.59 -2.41 -7.05
C GLN A 83 4.39 -1.53 -5.81
N THR A 84 3.21 -0.91 -5.72
CA THR A 84 2.76 -0.19 -4.52
C THR A 84 1.92 -1.12 -3.62
N PRO A 85 1.66 -0.75 -2.35
CA PRO A 85 0.69 -1.45 -1.50
C PRO A 85 -0.69 -1.59 -2.17
N LEU A 86 -1.17 -0.50 -2.79
CA LEU A 86 -2.48 -0.46 -3.43
C LEU A 86 -2.59 -1.44 -4.61
N ALA A 87 -1.56 -1.51 -5.47
CA ALA A 87 -1.55 -2.44 -6.61
C ALA A 87 -1.70 -3.91 -6.17
N GLY A 88 -0.97 -4.33 -5.14
CA GLY A 88 -1.08 -5.70 -4.62
C GLY A 88 -2.43 -6.00 -3.97
N VAL A 89 -3.04 -5.03 -3.28
CA VAL A 89 -4.40 -5.15 -2.75
C VAL A 89 -5.44 -5.31 -3.86
N CYS A 90 -5.30 -4.57 -4.96
CA CYS A 90 -6.17 -4.68 -6.12
C CYS A 90 -6.03 -6.03 -6.83
N PHE A 91 -4.84 -6.62 -6.87
CA PHE A 91 -4.63 -7.98 -7.32
C PHE A 91 -5.32 -9.01 -6.39
N LYS A 92 -5.13 -8.86 -5.08
CA LYS A 92 -5.66 -9.80 -4.06
C LYS A 92 -7.17 -9.73 -3.87
N GLY A 93 -7.78 -8.56 -4.05
CA GLY A 93 -9.23 -8.39 -3.91
C GLY A 93 -9.71 -7.87 -2.55
N TYR A 94 -8.84 -7.29 -1.72
CA TYR A 94 -9.20 -6.82 -0.37
C TYR A 94 -9.81 -5.41 -0.39
N LEU A 95 -11.13 -5.31 -0.60
CA LEU A 95 -11.82 -4.01 -0.72
C LEU A 95 -11.68 -3.10 0.51
N PRO A 96 -11.84 -3.57 1.76
CA PRO A 96 -11.65 -2.70 2.93
C PRO A 96 -10.22 -2.12 3.01
N MET A 97 -9.21 -2.94 2.75
CA MET A 97 -7.81 -2.50 2.69
C MET A 97 -7.58 -1.51 1.54
N CYS A 98 -8.25 -1.72 0.39
CA CYS A 98 -8.18 -0.80 -0.74
C CYS A 98 -8.69 0.60 -0.35
N LYS A 99 -9.84 0.65 0.32
CA LYS A 99 -10.41 1.91 0.83
C LYS A 99 -9.47 2.60 1.81
N LEU A 100 -8.95 1.86 2.79
CA LEU A 100 -8.01 2.38 3.78
C LEU A 100 -6.81 3.07 3.11
N LEU A 101 -6.18 2.41 2.13
CA LEU A 101 -5.04 2.99 1.42
C LEU A 101 -5.42 4.24 0.62
N VAL A 102 -6.56 4.23 -0.08
CA VAL A 102 -7.02 5.38 -0.87
C VAL A 102 -7.40 6.57 0.03
N GLU A 103 -8.04 6.31 1.17
CA GLU A 103 -8.37 7.33 2.17
C GLU A 103 -7.11 7.95 2.79
N ASN A 104 -6.02 7.18 2.86
CA ASN A 104 -4.69 7.66 3.29
C ASN A 104 -3.81 8.17 2.13
N GLY A 105 -4.42 8.50 0.98
CA GLY A 105 -3.76 9.23 -0.09
C GLY A 105 -3.02 8.38 -1.11
N ALA A 106 -3.22 7.06 -1.16
CA ALA A 106 -2.63 6.21 -2.20
C ALA A 106 -2.98 6.71 -3.61
N ASN A 107 -1.98 6.82 -4.47
CA ASN A 107 -2.18 7.22 -5.86
C ASN A 107 -2.79 6.07 -6.68
N ILE A 108 -4.08 6.20 -6.99
CA ILE A 108 -4.84 5.18 -7.73
C ILE A 108 -4.54 5.15 -9.24
N ASP A 109 -3.86 6.19 -9.76
CA ASP A 109 -3.46 6.30 -11.16
C ASP A 109 -1.97 5.93 -11.36
N GLU A 110 -1.24 5.62 -10.28
CA GLU A 110 0.18 5.21 -10.31
C GLU A 110 0.36 3.90 -11.11
N ASN A 111 1.45 3.79 -11.86
CA ASN A 111 1.77 2.56 -12.59
C ASN A 111 3.14 1.96 -12.21
N ASN A 112 3.29 0.67 -12.44
CA ASN A 112 4.50 -0.09 -12.12
C ASN A 112 5.58 -0.07 -13.23
N GLY A 113 5.61 0.94 -14.09
CA GLY A 113 6.56 1.04 -15.21
C GLY A 113 6.19 0.20 -16.44
N LEU A 114 5.33 -0.81 -16.29
CA LEU A 114 4.73 -1.57 -17.40
C LEU A 114 3.37 -1.00 -17.84
N GLY A 115 3.02 0.20 -17.37
CA GLY A 115 1.72 0.84 -17.62
C GLY A 115 0.55 0.25 -16.82
N MET A 116 0.79 -0.73 -15.94
CA MET A 116 -0.26 -1.35 -15.12
C MET A 116 -0.56 -0.49 -13.89
N THR A 117 -1.81 -0.01 -13.80
CA THR A 117 -2.37 0.74 -12.66
C THR A 117 -3.12 -0.17 -11.68
N PRO A 118 -3.40 0.26 -10.43
CA PRO A 118 -4.30 -0.45 -9.52
C PRO A 118 -5.62 -0.90 -10.15
N PHE A 119 -6.23 -0.04 -10.99
CA PHE A 119 -7.45 -0.39 -11.72
C PHE A 119 -7.23 -1.53 -12.72
N SER A 120 -6.11 -1.53 -13.47
CA SER A 120 -5.79 -2.60 -14.42
C SER A 120 -5.66 -3.95 -13.73
N PHE A 121 -5.04 -4.01 -12.55
CA PHE A 121 -4.98 -5.22 -11.72
C PHE A 121 -6.38 -5.66 -11.28
N ALA A 122 -7.20 -4.72 -10.77
CA ALA A 122 -8.55 -5.06 -10.33
C ALA A 122 -9.41 -5.65 -11.47
N VAL A 123 -9.29 -5.12 -12.70
CA VAL A 123 -10.02 -5.63 -13.87
C VAL A 123 -9.47 -6.99 -14.32
N MET A 124 -8.15 -7.10 -14.52
CA MET A 124 -7.49 -8.31 -15.01
C MET A 124 -7.77 -9.53 -14.13
N PHE A 125 -7.85 -9.33 -12.81
CA PHE A 125 -8.10 -10.39 -11.83
C PHE A 125 -9.56 -10.46 -11.35
N GLY A 126 -10.49 -9.80 -12.06
CA GLY A 126 -11.94 -9.93 -11.81
C GLY A 126 -12.43 -9.36 -10.48
N ARG A 127 -11.69 -8.43 -9.86
CA ARG A 127 -12.06 -7.76 -8.60
C ARG A 127 -13.07 -6.64 -8.83
N LYS A 128 -14.27 -7.02 -9.29
CA LYS A 128 -15.34 -6.09 -9.74
C LYS A 128 -15.64 -4.97 -8.74
N ASN A 129 -15.72 -5.27 -7.45
CA ASN A 129 -16.05 -4.27 -6.43
C ASN A 129 -14.93 -3.23 -6.25
N ILE A 130 -13.65 -3.66 -6.31
CA ILE A 130 -12.50 -2.76 -6.26
C ILE A 130 -12.43 -1.92 -7.54
N ALA A 131 -12.59 -2.54 -8.71
CA ALA A 131 -12.58 -1.82 -9.98
C ALA A 131 -13.65 -0.71 -10.00
N ARG A 132 -14.86 -1.01 -9.52
CA ARG A 132 -15.95 -0.02 -9.38
C ARG A 132 -15.56 1.09 -8.40
N TYR A 133 -15.01 0.74 -7.24
CA TYR A 133 -14.56 1.72 -6.24
C TYR A 133 -13.49 2.65 -6.83
N LEU A 134 -12.41 2.11 -7.40
CA LEU A 134 -11.34 2.91 -8.00
C LEU A 134 -11.85 3.80 -9.16
N MET A 135 -12.77 3.27 -9.99
CA MET A 135 -13.38 4.05 -11.06
C MET A 135 -14.15 5.26 -10.54
N LEU A 136 -14.85 5.14 -9.40
CA LEU A 136 -15.56 6.26 -8.79
C LEU A 136 -14.63 7.31 -8.22
N HIS A 137 -13.47 6.88 -7.70
CA HIS A 137 -12.49 7.74 -7.02
C HIS A 137 -11.37 8.29 -7.92
N SER A 138 -11.23 7.84 -9.17
CA SER A 138 -10.22 8.37 -10.11
C SER A 138 -10.45 9.83 -10.46
N LYS A 139 -9.36 10.63 -10.52
CA LYS A 139 -9.41 12.01 -10.99
C LYS A 139 -9.96 12.10 -12.43
N ARG A 140 -9.72 11.07 -13.24
CA ARG A 140 -10.30 10.93 -14.59
C ARG A 140 -11.83 10.78 -14.57
N SER A 141 -12.40 10.24 -13.49
CA SER A 141 -13.86 10.16 -13.31
C SER A 141 -14.47 11.54 -13.04
N LEU A 142 -13.80 12.43 -12.31
CA LEU A 142 -14.28 13.81 -12.14
C LEU A 142 -14.28 14.57 -13.48
N LEU A 143 -13.19 14.47 -14.26
CA LEU A 143 -13.12 15.07 -15.60
C LEU A 143 -14.17 14.48 -16.54
N LYS A 144 -14.39 13.16 -16.52
CA LYS A 144 -15.46 12.52 -17.29
C LYS A 144 -16.85 12.98 -16.84
N LYS A 145 -17.11 13.09 -15.53
CA LYS A 145 -18.39 13.58 -14.98
C LYS A 145 -18.66 15.04 -15.35
N ILE A 146 -17.66 15.92 -15.20
CA ILE A 146 -17.74 17.32 -15.61
C ILE A 146 -17.97 17.40 -17.12
N SER A 147 -17.22 16.65 -17.92
CA SER A 147 -17.40 16.59 -19.37
C SER A 147 -18.80 16.11 -19.76
N PHE A 148 -19.32 15.04 -19.14
CA PHE A 148 -20.67 14.53 -19.42
C PHE A 148 -21.76 15.52 -18.98
N PHE A 149 -21.57 16.19 -17.84
CA PHE A 149 -22.46 17.22 -17.34
C PHE A 149 -22.52 18.41 -18.32
N ILE A 150 -21.37 18.95 -18.73
CA ILE A 150 -21.27 20.02 -19.73
C ILE A 150 -21.94 19.60 -21.05
N LEU A 151 -21.64 18.41 -21.56
CA LEU A 151 -22.26 17.90 -22.80
C LEU A 151 -23.77 17.70 -22.66
N SER A 152 -24.28 17.37 -21.47
CA SER A 152 -25.72 17.23 -21.24
C SER A 152 -26.47 18.56 -21.22
N ILE A 153 -25.80 19.66 -20.86
CA ILE A 153 -26.35 21.02 -20.95
C ILE A 153 -26.51 21.39 -22.43
N PHE A 154 -25.48 21.17 -23.26
CA PHE A 154 -25.51 21.47 -24.70
C PHE A 154 -26.47 20.61 -25.52
N LYS A 155 -26.78 19.38 -25.07
CA LYS A 155 -27.78 18.52 -25.74
C LYS A 155 -29.23 18.85 -25.38
N ARG A 156 -29.47 19.73 -24.40
CA ARG A 156 -30.82 20.14 -23.96
C ARG A 156 -31.21 21.55 -24.43
N SER A 157 -30.31 22.27 -25.09
CA SER A 157 -30.54 23.53 -25.81
C SER A 157 -30.70 23.28 -27.31
#